data_AF-A0A7K3MRF1-F1
#
_entry.id   AF-A0A7K3MRF1-F1
#
_cell.length_a   1.000
_cell.length_b   1.000
_cell.length_c   1.000
_cell.angle_alpha   90.00
_cell.angle_beta   90.00
_cell.angle_gamma   90.00
#
_symmetry.space_group_name_H-M   'P 1'
#
loop_
_entity.id
_entity.type
_entity.pdbx_description
1 polymer ?
#
loop_
_entity_poly.entity_id
_entity_poly.type
_entity_poly.pdbx_seq_one_letter_code
_entity_poly.pdbx_strand_id
1 'polypeptide(L)'
;MKNPIFEQHPDLQKVYVTADGECFYQEADAKNHAKSLKEKAVKVVYNEQFLEVVGEEELDPADEDFKAFEAAEKEKSDAETQKAKLLADFDTETTKYPEALKLFKALGLEAENDKKDTIYPLIVAAKASAQEGVNTQE
;
A
#
# COMPACT_ATOMS: atom_id res chain seq x y z
N MET A 1 5.53 21.75 9.39
CA MET A 1 4.98 22.66 8.36
C MET A 1 3.61 23.07 8.85
N LYS A 2 3.41 24.35 9.14
CA LYS A 2 2.12 24.84 9.63
C LYS A 2 1.10 24.77 8.50
N ASN A 3 0.02 24.02 8.68
CA ASN A 3 -1.03 23.95 7.68
C ASN A 3 -1.88 25.22 7.76
N PRO A 4 -2.13 25.92 6.63
CA PRO A 4 -2.79 27.22 6.60
C PRO A 4 -4.24 27.19 7.11
N ILE A 5 -4.84 26.00 7.21
CA ILE A 5 -6.18 25.81 7.78
C ILE A 5 -6.22 26.06 9.29
N PHE A 6 -5.13 25.78 10.03
CA PHE A 6 -5.05 26.06 11.46
C PHE A 6 -4.82 27.54 11.77
N GLU A 7 -4.26 28.29 10.82
CA GLU A 7 -4.09 29.75 10.96
C GLU A 7 -5.44 30.48 10.79
N GLN A 8 -6.32 29.96 9.93
CA GLN A 8 -7.66 30.51 9.72
C GLN A 8 -8.66 30.04 10.78
N HIS A 9 -8.45 28.84 11.33
CA HIS A 9 -9.31 28.25 12.34
C HIS A 9 -8.45 27.70 13.50
N PRO A 10 -7.96 28.59 14.39
CA PRO A 10 -7.07 28.20 15.47
C PRO A 10 -7.75 27.28 16.50
N ASP A 11 -9.07 27.28 16.61
CA ASP A 11 -9.83 26.36 17.48
C ASP A 11 -9.78 24.89 17.05
N LEU A 12 -9.32 24.60 15.83
CA LEU A 12 -9.25 23.22 15.33
C LEU A 12 -8.07 22.49 15.96
N GLN A 13 -8.37 21.40 16.64
CA GLN A 13 -7.37 20.48 17.21
C GLN A 13 -6.76 19.56 16.15
N LYS A 14 -7.56 19.18 15.15
CA LYS A 14 -7.18 18.28 14.05
C LYS A 14 -8.01 18.53 12.80
N VAL A 15 -7.44 18.18 11.65
CA VAL A 15 -8.10 18.18 10.34
C VAL A 15 -7.70 16.92 9.57
N TYR A 16 -8.51 16.55 8.60
CA TYR A 16 -8.31 15.37 7.76
C TYR A 16 -7.99 15.83 6.34
N VAL A 17 -6.81 15.51 5.85
CA VAL A 17 -6.34 15.90 4.52
C VAL A 17 -6.41 14.67 3.62
N THR A 18 -7.10 14.77 2.49
CA THR A 18 -7.17 13.70 1.48
C THR A 18 -5.93 13.73 0.57
N ALA A 19 -5.71 12.67 -0.20
CA ALA A 19 -4.60 12.60 -1.16
C ALA A 19 -4.61 13.73 -2.22
N ASP A 20 -5.76 14.33 -2.48
CA ASP A 20 -5.93 15.47 -3.40
C ASP A 20 -5.47 16.81 -2.77
N GLY A 21 -5.15 16.81 -1.48
CA GLY A 21 -4.78 18.02 -0.73
C GLY A 21 -5.98 18.77 -0.13
N GLU A 22 -7.19 18.26 -0.28
CA GLU A 22 -8.40 18.85 0.29
C GLU A 22 -8.48 18.55 1.80
N CYS A 23 -8.78 19.59 2.59
CA CYS A 23 -8.80 19.53 4.06
C CYS A 23 -10.25 19.53 4.58
N PHE A 24 -10.54 18.61 5.48
CA PHE A 24 -11.86 18.41 6.06
C PHE A 24 -11.81 18.47 7.59
N TYR A 25 -12.88 18.96 8.19
CA TYR A 25 -13.04 18.99 9.65
C TYR A 25 -13.47 17.63 10.22
N GLN A 26 -14.17 16.83 9.42
CA GLN A 26 -14.75 15.55 9.81
C GLN A 26 -14.07 14.43 9.03
N GLU A 27 -13.76 13.33 9.73
CA GLU A 27 -13.19 12.14 9.11
C GLU A 27 -14.16 11.51 8.11
N ALA A 28 -15.46 11.55 8.41
CA ALA A 28 -16.50 10.97 7.56
C ALA A 28 -16.54 11.65 6.18
N ASP A 29 -16.46 12.98 6.14
CA ASP A 29 -16.39 13.76 4.91
C ASP A 29 -15.11 13.47 4.13
N ALA A 30 -13.96 13.46 4.81
CA ALA A 30 -12.67 13.13 4.19
C ALA A 30 -12.66 11.71 3.61
N LYS A 31 -13.19 10.73 4.33
CA LYS A 31 -13.31 9.33 3.87
C LYS A 31 -14.26 9.21 2.69
N ASN A 32 -15.36 9.95 2.70
CA ASN A 32 -16.31 9.92 1.60
C ASN A 32 -15.69 10.52 0.33
N HIS A 33 -14.97 11.62 0.47
CA HIS A 33 -14.22 12.22 -0.63
C HIS A 33 -13.10 11.31 -1.13
N ALA A 34 -12.31 10.71 -0.23
CA ALA A 34 -11.24 9.79 -0.57
C ALA A 34 -11.71 8.54 -1.33
N LYS A 35 -12.95 8.09 -1.14
CA LYS A 35 -13.51 6.97 -1.92
C LYS A 35 -13.62 7.28 -3.42
N SER A 36 -13.82 8.55 -3.77
CA SER A 36 -13.88 9.01 -5.16
C SER A 36 -12.49 9.23 -5.78
N LEU A 37 -11.43 9.24 -4.96
CA LEU A 37 -10.04 9.40 -5.42
C LEU A 37 -9.40 8.05 -5.75
N LYS A 38 -8.42 8.06 -6.66
CA LYS A 38 -7.57 6.89 -6.94
C LYS A 38 -6.78 6.49 -5.68
N GLU A 39 -6.25 7.47 -4.98
CA GLU A 39 -5.56 7.30 -3.71
C GLU A 39 -6.56 7.53 -2.57
N LYS A 40 -7.08 6.42 -2.04
CA LYS A 40 -8.07 6.39 -0.96
C LYS A 40 -7.44 6.65 0.41
N ALA A 41 -6.46 7.56 0.44
CA ALA A 41 -5.69 7.89 1.62
C ALA A 41 -6.27 9.16 2.26
N VAL A 42 -6.42 9.11 3.58
CA VAL A 42 -6.79 10.24 4.42
C VAL A 42 -5.71 10.36 5.49
N LYS A 43 -5.03 11.51 5.54
CA LYS A 43 -4.06 11.85 6.58
C LYS A 43 -4.72 12.72 7.63
N VAL A 44 -4.66 12.31 8.88
CA VAL A 44 -5.01 13.19 9.99
C VAL A 44 -3.81 14.10 10.27
N VAL A 45 -4.06 15.40 10.33
CA VAL A 45 -3.10 16.42 10.67
C VAL A 45 -3.59 17.07 11.95
N TYR A 46 -2.74 17.10 12.97
CA TYR A 46 -3.04 17.71 14.25
C TYR A 46 -2.45 19.12 14.34
N ASN A 47 -3.12 20.01 15.05
CA ASN A 47 -2.64 21.35 15.30
C ASN A 47 -1.55 21.30 16.37
N GLU A 48 -0.34 21.74 16.02
CA GLU A 48 0.82 21.80 16.90
C GLU A 48 0.54 22.64 18.16
N GLN A 49 -0.43 23.57 18.10
CA GLN A 49 -0.85 24.39 19.23
C GLN A 49 -1.64 23.59 20.30
N PHE A 50 -2.20 22.44 19.93
CA PHE A 50 -2.94 21.53 20.82
C PHE A 50 -2.21 20.19 21.04
N LEU A 51 -1.06 19.99 20.40
CA LEU A 51 -0.15 18.91 20.78
C LEU A 51 0.47 19.27 22.13
N GLU A 52 -0.23 18.92 23.21
CA GLU A 52 0.44 18.73 24.49
C GLU A 52 1.43 17.58 24.29
N VAL A 53 2.72 17.88 24.45
CA VAL A 53 3.80 16.91 24.35
C VAL A 53 3.57 15.88 25.46
N VAL A 54 2.85 14.81 25.16
CA VAL A 54 2.92 13.59 25.97
C VAL A 54 4.38 13.16 25.83
N GLY A 55 5.12 13.36 26.91
CA GLY A 55 6.51 12.99 27.02
C GLY A 55 6.71 11.53 26.61
N GLU A 56 7.92 11.25 26.17
CA GLU A 56 8.47 9.93 25.86
C GLU A 56 8.36 8.98 27.08
N GLU A 57 7.15 8.59 27.46
CA GLU A 57 6.84 7.68 28.54
C GLU A 57 6.00 6.52 27.97
N GLU A 58 6.71 5.42 27.76
CA GLU A 58 6.24 4.04 27.72
C GLU A 58 4.91 3.80 26.99
N LEU A 59 5.02 3.50 25.69
CA LEU A 59 3.97 2.78 24.95
C LEU A 59 3.77 1.40 25.59
N ASP A 60 2.85 1.33 26.55
CA ASP A 60 2.28 0.09 27.05
C ASP A 60 1.65 -0.68 25.86
N PRO A 61 2.12 -1.90 25.52
CA PRO A 61 1.70 -2.65 24.34
C PRO A 61 0.30 -3.29 24.49
N ALA A 62 -0.61 -2.68 25.25
CA ALA A 62 -1.89 -3.24 25.66
C ALA A 62 -3.11 -2.67 24.91
N ASP A 63 -2.92 -1.99 23.78
CA ASP A 63 -4.02 -1.64 22.87
C ASP A 63 -4.13 -2.72 21.77
N GLU A 64 -5.05 -3.67 21.97
CA GLU A 64 -5.29 -4.81 21.06
C GLU A 64 -5.70 -4.41 19.63
N ASP A 65 -6.05 -3.14 19.41
CA ASP A 65 -6.38 -2.58 18.09
C ASP A 65 -5.14 -2.29 17.20
N PHE A 66 -3.96 -2.04 17.78
CA PHE A 66 -2.75 -1.73 17.00
C PHE A 66 -2.09 -2.98 16.37
N LYS A 67 -2.29 -4.14 17.01
CA LYS A 67 -1.72 -5.42 16.56
C LYS A 67 -2.40 -5.97 15.30
N ALA A 68 -3.66 -5.59 15.06
CA ALA A 68 -4.42 -6.02 13.90
C ALA A 68 -4.03 -5.28 12.60
N PHE A 69 -3.59 -4.02 12.70
CA PHE A 69 -3.18 -3.21 11.54
C PHE A 69 -1.75 -3.53 11.08
N GLU A 70 -0.81 -3.68 12.02
CA GLU A 70 0.58 -4.08 11.71
C GLU A 70 0.68 -5.49 11.12
N ALA A 71 -0.14 -6.44 11.60
CA ALA A 71 -0.17 -7.80 11.04
C ALA A 71 -0.67 -7.81 9.59
N ALA A 72 -1.63 -6.94 9.23
CA ALA A 72 -2.19 -6.88 7.88
C ALA A 72 -1.28 -6.17 6.86
N GLU A 73 -0.50 -5.16 7.28
CA GLU A 73 0.47 -4.49 6.39
C GLU A 73 1.78 -5.27 6.22
N LYS A 74 2.27 -5.92 7.28
CA LYS A 74 3.50 -6.72 7.22
C LYS A 74 3.32 -7.98 6.38
N GLU A 75 2.11 -8.57 6.38
CA GLU A 75 1.77 -9.71 5.52
C GLU A 75 1.68 -9.33 4.04
N LYS A 76 1.21 -8.11 3.70
CA LYS A 76 1.21 -7.62 2.30
C LYS A 76 2.62 -7.35 1.78
N SER A 77 3.48 -6.73 2.58
CA SER A 77 4.85 -6.42 2.16
C SER A 77 5.74 -7.67 2.05
N ASP A 78 5.56 -8.67 2.93
CA ASP A 78 6.32 -9.92 2.87
C ASP A 78 5.83 -10.82 1.71
N ALA A 79 4.50 -10.91 1.50
CA ALA A 79 3.94 -11.66 0.39
C ALA A 79 4.31 -11.08 -0.99
N GLU A 80 4.36 -9.74 -1.12
CA GLU A 80 4.79 -9.09 -2.36
C GLU A 80 6.30 -9.32 -2.61
N THR A 81 7.12 -9.25 -1.57
CA THR A 81 8.56 -9.54 -1.65
C THR A 81 8.82 -11.00 -2.04
N GLN A 82 8.10 -11.95 -1.44
CA GLN A 82 8.20 -13.37 -1.80
C GLN A 82 7.78 -13.61 -3.24
N LYS A 83 6.67 -13.01 -3.71
CA LYS A 83 6.24 -13.10 -5.11
C LYS A 83 7.28 -12.55 -6.07
N ALA A 84 7.88 -11.39 -5.78
CA ALA A 84 8.93 -10.81 -6.61
C ALA A 84 10.17 -11.72 -6.67
N LYS A 85 10.55 -12.34 -5.55
CA LYS A 85 11.66 -13.31 -5.48
C LYS A 85 11.38 -14.58 -6.30
N LEU A 86 10.19 -15.14 -6.14
CA LEU A 86 9.71 -16.30 -6.89
C LEU A 86 9.65 -16.01 -8.39
N LEU A 87 9.20 -14.81 -8.78
CA LEU A 87 9.18 -14.35 -10.17
C LEU A 87 10.60 -14.12 -10.71
N ALA A 88 11.53 -13.62 -9.89
CA ALA A 88 12.93 -13.45 -10.25
C ALA A 88 13.65 -14.79 -10.48
N ASP A 89 13.35 -15.80 -9.64
CA ASP A 89 13.88 -17.16 -9.75
C ASP A 89 13.19 -18.00 -10.83
N PHE A 90 12.03 -17.55 -11.33
CA PHE A 90 11.27 -18.27 -12.35
C PHE A 90 12.10 -18.44 -13.64
N ASP A 91 12.18 -19.70 -14.07
CA ASP A 91 12.93 -20.14 -15.23
C ASP A 91 12.16 -21.21 -16.02
N THR A 92 12.04 -21.05 -17.32
CA THR A 92 11.17 -21.88 -18.17
C THR A 92 11.71 -23.30 -18.41
N GLU A 93 12.99 -23.53 -18.17
CA GLU A 93 13.66 -24.82 -18.41
C GLU A 93 13.64 -25.69 -17.15
N THR A 94 13.77 -25.06 -15.98
CA THR A 94 13.87 -25.75 -14.68
C THR A 94 12.57 -25.75 -13.89
N THR A 95 11.72 -24.73 -14.05
CA THR A 95 10.47 -24.61 -13.29
C THR A 95 9.42 -25.58 -13.83
N LYS A 96 8.80 -26.35 -12.92
CA LYS A 96 7.72 -27.28 -13.26
C LYS A 96 6.42 -26.52 -13.52
N TYR A 97 5.62 -27.00 -14.47
CA TYR A 97 4.32 -26.42 -14.80
C TYR A 97 3.39 -26.15 -13.60
N PRO A 98 3.22 -27.05 -12.61
CA PRO A 98 2.40 -26.74 -11.43
C PRO A 98 2.94 -25.58 -10.58
N GLU A 99 4.25 -25.33 -10.56
CA GLU A 99 4.82 -24.16 -9.88
C GLU A 99 4.59 -22.89 -10.69
N ALA A 100 4.78 -22.97 -12.01
CA ALA A 100 4.44 -21.87 -12.92
C ALA A 100 2.97 -21.45 -12.76
N LEU A 101 2.04 -22.40 -12.72
CA LEU A 101 0.61 -22.13 -12.56
C LEU A 101 0.30 -21.45 -11.20
N LYS A 102 0.97 -21.88 -10.13
CA LYS A 102 0.83 -21.23 -8.81
C LYS A 102 1.32 -19.79 -8.87
N LEU A 103 2.47 -19.56 -9.49
CA LEU A 103 3.09 -18.24 -9.63
C LEU A 103 2.21 -17.31 -10.48
N PHE A 104 1.72 -17.82 -11.61
CA PHE A 104 0.77 -17.14 -12.48
C PHE A 104 -0.49 -16.68 -11.73
N LYS A 105 -1.12 -17.58 -10.96
CA LYS A 105 -2.28 -17.24 -10.13
C LYS A 105 -1.93 -16.27 -9.00
N ALA A 106 -0.76 -16.42 -8.38
CA ALA A 106 -0.30 -15.54 -7.32
C ALA A 106 -0.03 -14.11 -7.81
N LEU A 107 0.39 -13.96 -9.08
CA LEU A 107 0.58 -12.68 -9.75
C LEU A 107 -0.73 -12.05 -10.23
N GLY A 108 -1.85 -12.79 -10.19
CA GLY A 108 -3.13 -12.31 -10.69
C GLY A 108 -3.15 -12.13 -12.21
N LEU A 109 -2.33 -12.88 -12.94
CA LEU A 109 -2.31 -12.85 -14.40
C LEU A 109 -3.52 -13.61 -14.96
N GLU A 110 -4.04 -13.15 -16.10
CA GLU A 110 -5.14 -13.78 -16.82
C GLU A 110 -4.62 -14.33 -18.15
N ALA A 111 -5.02 -15.55 -18.49
CA ALA A 111 -4.61 -16.24 -19.71
C ALA A 111 -5.84 -16.77 -20.42
N GLU A 112 -5.78 -16.82 -21.75
CA GLU A 112 -6.85 -17.41 -22.57
C GLU A 112 -6.98 -18.93 -22.32
N ASN A 113 -5.91 -19.58 -21.84
CA ASN A 113 -5.91 -21.00 -21.49
C ASN A 113 -4.83 -21.30 -20.45
N ASP A 114 -5.03 -22.33 -19.64
CA ASP A 114 -4.05 -22.80 -18.64
C ASP A 114 -2.86 -23.56 -19.26
N LYS A 115 -2.66 -23.57 -20.59
CA LYS A 115 -1.58 -24.35 -21.22
C LYS A 115 -0.19 -23.83 -20.85
N LYS A 116 0.80 -24.74 -20.73
CA LYS A 116 2.22 -24.40 -20.49
C LYS A 116 2.73 -23.34 -21.45
N ASP A 117 2.44 -23.51 -22.73
CA ASP A 117 2.81 -22.59 -23.83
C ASP A 117 2.25 -21.18 -23.68
N THR A 118 1.14 -21.01 -22.94
CA THR A 118 0.50 -19.72 -22.70
C THR A 118 0.95 -19.12 -21.37
N ILE A 119 1.03 -19.93 -20.32
CA ILE A 119 1.36 -19.50 -18.96
C ILE A 119 2.82 -19.04 -18.84
N TYR A 120 3.76 -19.80 -19.42
CA TYR A 120 5.20 -19.52 -19.31
C TYR A 120 5.60 -18.16 -19.88
N PRO A 121 5.23 -17.79 -21.13
CA PRO A 121 5.55 -16.48 -21.66
C PRO A 121 4.88 -15.33 -20.89
N LEU A 122 3.69 -15.54 -20.32
CA LEU A 122 3.03 -14.52 -19.49
C LEU A 122 3.78 -14.24 -18.19
N ILE A 123 4.29 -15.28 -17.52
CA ILE A 123 5.12 -15.11 -16.33
C ILE A 123 6.45 -14.43 -16.68
N VAL A 124 7.08 -14.81 -17.79
CA VAL A 124 8.32 -14.17 -18.27
C VAL A 124 8.09 -12.69 -18.61
N ALA A 125 6.97 -12.37 -19.26
CA ALA A 125 6.58 -10.98 -19.53
C ALA A 125 6.36 -10.20 -18.23
N ALA A 126 5.66 -10.79 -17.25
CA ALA A 126 5.46 -10.17 -15.94
C ALA A 126 6.78 -9.94 -15.19
N LYS A 127 7.73 -10.88 -15.29
CA LYS A 127 9.10 -10.75 -14.75
C LYS A 127 9.83 -9.57 -15.37
N ALA A 128 9.80 -9.46 -16.71
CA ALA A 128 10.40 -8.36 -17.44
C ALA A 128 9.80 -7.01 -17.03
N SER A 129 8.46 -6.92 -17.00
CA SER A 129 7.74 -5.70 -16.56
C SER A 129 8.07 -5.30 -15.12
N ALA A 130 8.23 -6.26 -14.20
CA ALA A 130 8.60 -5.99 -12.82
C ALA A 130 10.06 -5.52 -12.67
N GLN A 131 10.97 -5.98 -13.53
CA GLN A 131 12.37 -5.52 -13.55
C GLN A 131 12.54 -4.16 -14.25
N GLU A 132 11.74 -3.86 -15.28
CA GLU A 132 11.81 -2.60 -16.03
C GLU A 132 11.20 -1.41 -15.27
N GLY A 133 10.22 -1.63 -14.38
CA GLY A 133 9.63 -0.58 -13.54
C GLY A 133 10.60 0.13 -12.57
N VAL A 134 11.83 -0.37 -12.42
CA VAL A 134 12.89 0.25 -11.59
C VAL A 134 13.78 1.21 -12.42
N ASN A 135 13.69 1.21 -13.75
CA ASN A 135 14.61 1.95 -14.62
C ASN A 135 13.89 2.94 -15.56
N THR A 136 12.88 3.65 -15.08
CA THR A 136 12.36 4.82 -15.80
C THR A 136 11.78 5.87 -14.86
N GLN A 137 12.66 6.61 -14.20
CA GLN A 137 12.46 8.03 -13.91
C GLN A 137 13.79 8.74 -14.23
N GLU A 138 13.97 9.08 -15.51
CA GLU A 138 14.82 10.20 -15.94
C GLU A 138 14.00 11.49 -15.91
#